data_AF-A0A937Q346-F1
#
_entry.id   AF-A0A937Q346-F1
#
_cell.length_a   1.000
_cell.length_b   1.000
_cell.length_c   1.000
_cell.angle_alpha   90.00
_cell.angle_beta   90.00
_cell.angle_gamma   90.00
#
_symmetry.space_group_name_H-M   'P 1'
#
loop_
_entity.id
_entity.type
_entity.pdbx_description
1 polymer ?
#
loop_
_entity_poly.entity_id
_entity_poly.type
_entity_poly.pdbx_seq_one_letter_code
_entity_poly.pdbx_strand_id
1 'polypeptide(L)'
;MAKRSPKDDPNLFFFGSLVDLDCHLQDIKLVLRKTEEVEFEEHPETSPELQSEGLISDIFPGIARESFIVTLIITLDSEFRRFCELLRGIEDISLKWTELRGSALDRFKTYCEKVAGLTIPHGIKYLSPIRGLIETRNCIIHSNGSTENFGKAKAVEDLAHSIKGINIVRGHYMEFTYDACIQCADIIMAFMEQWYHAALDRYPEVNKKAKH
;
A
#
# COMPACT_ATOMS: atom_id res chain seq x y z
N MET A 1 34.13 7.33 0.05
CA MET A 1 33.51 5.97 0.05
C MET A 1 32.93 5.73 -1.34
N ALA A 2 33.34 4.68 -2.05
CA ALA A 2 32.74 4.34 -3.33
C ALA A 2 31.26 3.99 -3.14
N LYS A 3 30.35 4.53 -3.98
CA LYS A 3 28.95 4.12 -3.99
C LYS A 3 28.90 2.65 -4.40
N ARG A 4 28.40 1.76 -3.54
CA ARG A 4 28.11 0.36 -3.91
C ARG A 4 26.97 0.36 -4.93
N SER A 5 27.06 -0.45 -5.97
CA SER A 5 25.94 -0.62 -6.91
C SER A 5 25.04 -1.78 -6.46
N PRO A 6 23.75 -1.80 -6.86
CA PRO A 6 22.86 -2.92 -6.60
C PRO A 6 23.39 -4.27 -7.12
N LYS A 7 24.18 -4.27 -8.21
CA LYS A 7 24.83 -5.48 -8.73
C LYS A 7 25.92 -6.02 -7.79
N ASP A 8 26.57 -5.17 -7.00
CA ASP A 8 27.69 -5.57 -6.13
C ASP A 8 27.23 -6.20 -4.81
N ASP A 9 26.03 -5.81 -4.34
CA ASP A 9 25.48 -6.24 -3.05
C ASP A 9 23.94 -6.27 -3.08
N PRO A 10 23.31 -7.11 -3.94
CA PRO A 10 21.85 -7.14 -4.11
C PRO A 10 21.09 -7.27 -2.78
N ASN A 11 21.61 -8.09 -1.88
CA ASN A 11 21.03 -8.35 -0.57
C ASN A 11 20.84 -7.06 0.23
N LEU A 12 21.90 -6.24 0.33
CA LEU A 12 21.85 -4.97 1.05
C LEU A 12 20.78 -4.02 0.49
N PHE A 13 20.58 -4.00 -0.83
CA PHE A 13 19.58 -3.13 -1.45
C PHE A 13 18.15 -3.64 -1.25
N PHE A 14 17.90 -4.95 -1.33
CA PHE A 14 16.58 -5.51 -1.01
C PHE A 14 16.25 -5.36 0.47
N PHE A 15 17.19 -5.68 1.36
CA PHE A 15 16.99 -5.52 2.80
C PHE A 15 16.76 -4.05 3.17
N GLY A 16 17.61 -3.15 2.67
CA GLY A 16 17.45 -1.72 2.91
C GLY A 16 16.11 -1.19 2.40
N SER A 17 15.66 -1.62 1.22
CA SER A 17 14.37 -1.19 0.68
C SER A 17 13.19 -1.73 1.45
N LEU A 18 13.28 -2.96 2.00
CA LEU A 18 12.25 -3.50 2.89
C LEU A 18 12.16 -2.71 4.20
N VAL A 19 13.30 -2.37 4.80
CA VAL A 19 13.35 -1.54 6.01
C VAL A 19 12.81 -0.13 5.75
N ASP A 20 13.19 0.49 4.63
CA ASP A 20 12.67 1.79 4.23
C ASP A 20 11.14 1.77 4.09
N LEU A 21 10.58 0.71 3.49
CA LEU A 21 9.14 0.55 3.34
C LEU A 21 8.44 0.43 4.70
N ASP A 22 8.96 -0.39 5.62
CA ASP A 22 8.39 -0.52 6.96
C ASP A 22 8.38 0.85 7.66
N CYS A 23 9.53 1.53 7.73
CA CYS A 23 9.65 2.86 8.32
C CYS A 23 8.63 3.84 7.72
N HIS A 24 8.52 3.87 6.39
CA HIS A 24 7.59 4.77 5.72
C HIS A 24 6.11 4.45 6.03
N LEU A 25 5.75 3.17 6.12
CA LEU A 25 4.39 2.78 6.53
C LEU A 25 4.13 3.11 8.01
N GLN A 26 5.12 2.98 8.90
CA GLN A 26 4.99 3.42 10.29
C GLN A 26 4.78 4.93 10.39
N ASP A 27 5.50 5.72 9.57
CA ASP A 27 5.32 7.17 9.52
C ASP A 27 3.92 7.54 9.03
N ILE A 28 3.42 6.89 7.98
CA ILE A 28 2.06 7.11 7.46
C ILE A 28 1.00 6.74 8.52
N LYS A 29 1.17 5.62 9.24
CA LYS A 29 0.30 5.24 10.37
C LYS A 29 0.34 6.27 11.51
N LEU A 30 1.52 6.81 11.82
CA LEU A 30 1.67 7.84 12.83
C LEU A 30 0.94 9.12 12.42
N VAL A 31 1.04 9.53 11.15
CA VAL A 31 0.32 10.69 10.62
C VAL A 31 -1.19 10.50 10.77
N LEU A 32 -1.74 9.34 10.39
CA LEU A 32 -3.17 9.06 10.59
C LEU A 32 -3.56 9.18 12.06
N ARG A 33 -2.82 8.52 12.96
CA ARG A 33 -3.08 8.58 14.40
C ARG A 33 -3.10 10.02 14.91
N LYS A 34 -2.11 10.82 14.52
CA LYS A 34 -2.04 12.22 14.94
C LYS A 34 -3.16 13.06 14.37
N THR A 35 -3.65 12.71 13.18
CA THR A 35 -4.80 13.38 12.55
C THR A 35 -6.11 13.04 13.28
N GLU A 36 -6.25 11.83 13.80
CA GLU A 36 -7.40 11.38 14.60
C GLU A 36 -7.43 11.97 16.01
N GLU A 37 -6.27 12.35 16.54
CA GLU A 37 -6.11 13.02 17.84
C GLU A 37 -6.36 14.54 17.76
N VAL A 38 -6.62 15.10 16.57
CA VAL A 38 -6.88 16.55 16.42
C VAL A 38 -8.24 16.89 17.01
N GLU A 39 -8.22 17.67 18.09
CA GLU A 39 -9.40 18.33 18.62
C GLU A 39 -9.60 19.67 17.90
N PHE A 40 -10.83 19.92 17.44
CA PHE A 40 -11.20 21.19 16.83
C PHE A 40 -11.88 22.07 17.87
N GLU A 41 -11.31 23.24 18.15
CA GLU A 41 -11.97 24.24 19.00
C GLU A 41 -13.25 24.73 18.31
N GLU A 42 -14.38 24.65 19.01
CA GLU A 42 -15.63 25.24 18.54
C GLU A 42 -15.47 26.77 18.50
N HIS A 43 -15.59 27.36 17.30
CA HIS A 43 -15.48 28.81 17.17
C HIS A 43 -16.66 29.52 17.85
N PRO A 44 -16.44 30.55 18.68
CA PRO A 44 -17.51 31.23 19.43
C PRO A 44 -18.55 31.96 18.57
N GLU A 45 -18.33 32.06 17.26
CA GLU A 45 -19.25 32.69 16.29
C GLU A 45 -20.14 31.70 15.52
N THR A 46 -20.00 30.38 15.74
CA THR A 46 -21.03 29.44 15.25
C THR A 46 -22.33 29.68 16.03
N SER A 47 -23.43 29.89 15.31
CA SER A 47 -24.76 29.99 15.91
C SER A 47 -25.04 28.74 16.77
N PRO A 48 -25.87 28.84 17.83
CA PRO A 48 -26.20 27.71 18.71
C PRO A 48 -26.74 26.47 17.96
N GLU A 49 -27.33 26.70 16.78
CA GLU A 49 -27.83 25.68 15.85
C GLU A 49 -26.70 24.93 15.11
N LEU A 50 -25.56 25.59 14.86
CA LEU A 50 -24.34 24.97 14.32
C LEU A 50 -23.40 24.42 15.41
N GLN A 51 -23.58 24.83 16.67
CA GLN A 51 -22.84 24.28 17.81
C GLN A 51 -23.30 22.86 18.17
N SER A 52 -24.56 22.48 17.86
CA SER A 52 -25.06 21.13 18.13
C SER A 52 -24.64 20.08 17.10
N GLU A 53 -24.05 20.50 15.98
CA GLU A 53 -23.54 19.61 14.95
C GLU A 53 -22.04 19.86 14.78
N GLY A 54 -21.22 19.05 15.45
CA GLY A 54 -19.76 19.02 15.30
C GLY A 54 -19.32 18.53 13.91
N LEU A 55 -19.88 19.10 12.84
CA LEU A 55 -19.70 18.72 11.44
C LEU A 55 -18.23 18.54 11.05
N ILE A 56 -17.33 19.39 11.57
CA ILE A 56 -15.89 19.26 11.32
C ILE A 56 -15.34 18.02 12.03
N SER A 57 -15.66 17.82 13.31
CA SER A 57 -15.25 16.65 14.09
C SER A 57 -15.83 15.34 13.53
N ASP A 58 -16.99 15.40 12.88
CA ASP A 58 -17.67 14.22 12.31
C ASP A 58 -17.19 13.89 10.89
N ILE A 59 -16.88 14.90 10.07
CA ILE A 59 -16.50 14.73 8.66
C ILE A 59 -14.99 14.52 8.50
N PHE A 60 -14.17 15.26 9.26
CA PHE A 60 -12.73 15.28 9.08
C PHE A 60 -12.06 13.91 9.26
N PRO A 61 -12.40 13.09 10.27
CA PRO A 61 -11.84 11.75 10.39
C PRO A 61 -12.13 10.86 9.18
N GLY A 62 -13.31 10.98 8.57
CA GLY A 62 -13.66 10.25 7.34
C GLY A 62 -12.73 10.62 6.18
N ILE A 63 -12.57 11.91 5.92
CA ILE A 63 -11.68 12.44 4.86
C ILE A 63 -10.23 12.02 5.11
N ALA A 64 -9.77 12.10 6.35
CA ALA A 64 -8.41 11.71 6.73
C ALA A 64 -8.14 10.22 6.43
N ARG A 65 -9.09 9.35 6.77
CA ARG A 65 -8.99 7.90 6.52
C ARG A 65 -9.02 7.56 5.03
N GLU A 66 -9.89 8.19 4.25
CA GLU A 66 -9.89 8.02 2.79
C GLU A 66 -8.57 8.46 2.16
N SER A 67 -8.08 9.64 2.57
CA SER A 67 -6.78 10.17 2.13
C SER A 67 -5.65 9.22 2.47
N PHE A 68 -5.67 8.64 3.66
CA PHE A 68 -4.71 7.63 4.09
C PHE A 68 -4.74 6.38 3.19
N ILE A 69 -5.92 5.84 2.84
CA ILE A 69 -6.04 4.70 1.93
C ILE A 69 -5.46 5.05 0.55
N VAL A 70 -5.72 6.24 0.04
CA VAL A 70 -5.14 6.72 -1.23
C VAL A 70 -3.61 6.76 -1.13
N THR A 71 -3.07 7.34 -0.06
CA THR A 71 -1.62 7.41 0.19
C THR A 71 -0.97 6.02 0.25
N LEU A 72 -1.58 5.07 0.96
CA LEU A 72 -1.08 3.69 1.05
C LEU A 72 -0.91 3.04 -0.33
N ILE A 73 -1.87 3.25 -1.24
CA ILE A 73 -1.81 2.66 -2.58
C ILE A 73 -0.79 3.38 -3.48
N ILE A 74 -0.59 4.68 -3.30
CA ILE A 74 0.51 5.39 -3.96
C ILE A 74 1.86 4.84 -3.49
N THR A 75 2.03 4.61 -2.19
CA THR A 75 3.23 3.99 -1.62
C THR A 75 3.47 2.60 -2.21
N LEU A 76 2.43 1.77 -2.29
CA LEU A 76 2.51 0.44 -2.91
C LEU A 76 2.93 0.51 -4.40
N ASP A 77 2.31 1.40 -5.18
CA ASP A 77 2.64 1.57 -6.61
C ASP A 77 4.10 2.03 -6.81
N SER A 78 4.59 2.91 -5.92
CA SER A 78 5.98 3.35 -5.90
C SER A 78 6.93 2.18 -5.59
N GLU A 79 6.58 1.36 -4.60
CA GLU A 79 7.40 0.21 -4.23
C GLU A 79 7.41 -0.91 -5.28
N PHE A 80 6.28 -1.17 -5.97
CA PHE A 80 6.28 -2.07 -7.13
C PHE A 80 7.31 -1.63 -8.17
N ARG A 81 7.35 -0.33 -8.47
CA ARG A 81 8.32 0.22 -9.40
C ARG A 81 9.74 0.07 -8.86
N ARG A 82 10.01 0.48 -7.61
CA ARG A 82 11.33 0.41 -6.98
C ARG A 82 11.87 -1.03 -7.02
N PHE A 83 11.07 -1.99 -6.58
CA PHE A 83 11.43 -3.40 -6.55
C PHE A 83 11.74 -3.95 -7.94
N CYS A 84 10.90 -3.69 -8.94
CA CYS A 84 11.14 -4.11 -10.31
C CYS A 84 12.40 -3.47 -10.91
N GLU A 85 12.69 -2.20 -10.63
CA GLU A 85 13.90 -1.53 -11.11
C GLU A 85 15.17 -2.08 -10.42
N LEU A 86 15.09 -2.50 -9.15
CA LEU A 86 16.17 -3.21 -8.48
C LEU A 86 16.45 -4.55 -9.18
N LEU A 87 15.43 -5.38 -9.39
CA LEU A 87 15.57 -6.64 -10.13
C LEU A 87 16.16 -6.41 -11.52
N ARG A 88 15.64 -5.41 -12.24
CA ARG A 88 16.14 -5.03 -13.56
C ARG A 88 17.63 -4.71 -13.55
N GLY A 89 18.06 -3.91 -12.58
CA GLY A 89 19.45 -3.52 -12.41
C GLY A 89 20.35 -4.69 -12.04
N ILE A 90 19.88 -5.63 -11.22
CA ILE A 90 20.65 -6.79 -10.75
C ILE A 90 20.81 -7.83 -11.85
N GLU A 91 19.72 -8.14 -12.57
CA GLU A 91 19.66 -9.19 -13.59
C GLU A 91 19.95 -8.69 -15.02
N ASP A 92 20.33 -7.42 -15.17
CA ASP A 92 20.63 -6.79 -16.47
C ASP A 92 19.49 -6.89 -17.50
N ILE A 93 18.24 -6.82 -17.00
CA ILE A 93 17.05 -6.95 -17.83
C ILE A 93 16.84 -5.67 -18.64
N SER A 94 16.68 -5.81 -19.96
CA SER A 94 16.43 -4.68 -20.86
C SER A 94 15.00 -4.15 -20.77
N LEU A 95 14.02 -5.06 -20.62
CA LEU A 95 12.60 -4.75 -20.51
C LEU A 95 12.28 -4.01 -19.21
N LYS A 96 11.60 -2.86 -19.31
CA LYS A 96 11.10 -2.09 -18.16
C LYS A 96 9.73 -2.59 -17.74
N TRP A 97 9.42 -2.51 -16.45
CA TRP A 97 8.12 -2.94 -15.93
C TRP A 97 6.95 -2.16 -16.54
N THR A 98 7.17 -0.89 -16.91
CA THR A 98 6.18 -0.02 -17.55
C THR A 98 5.83 -0.44 -18.99
N GLU A 99 6.66 -1.29 -19.61
CA GLU A 99 6.40 -1.80 -20.97
C GLU A 99 5.46 -3.01 -20.95
N LEU A 100 5.19 -3.58 -19.77
CA LEU A 100 4.17 -4.62 -19.60
C LEU A 100 2.76 -4.03 -19.68
N ARG A 101 1.80 -4.84 -20.16
CA ARG A 101 0.37 -4.50 -20.17
C ARG A 101 -0.32 -5.01 -18.91
N GLY A 102 -1.41 -4.36 -18.51
CA GLY A 102 -2.24 -4.75 -17.37
C GLY A 102 -2.23 -3.73 -16.23
N SER A 103 -2.90 -4.06 -15.12
CA SER A 103 -2.90 -3.25 -13.90
C SER A 103 -1.50 -3.19 -13.27
N ALA A 104 -1.26 -2.25 -12.37
CA ALA A 104 0.03 -2.15 -11.67
C ALA A 104 0.41 -3.48 -10.98
N LEU A 105 -0.55 -4.12 -10.30
CA LEU A 105 -0.36 -5.44 -9.68
C LEU A 105 -0.05 -6.52 -10.71
N ASP A 106 -0.77 -6.57 -11.84
CA ASP A 106 -0.53 -7.59 -12.88
C ASP A 106 0.85 -7.44 -13.51
N ARG A 107 1.27 -6.20 -13.78
CA ARG A 107 2.61 -5.89 -14.30
C ARG A 107 3.68 -6.27 -13.29
N PHE A 108 3.50 -5.90 -12.02
CA PHE A 108 4.44 -6.21 -10.95
C PHE A 108 4.67 -7.73 -10.83
N LYS A 109 3.59 -8.51 -10.74
CA LYS A 109 3.66 -9.98 -10.70
C LYS A 109 4.35 -10.56 -11.92
N THR A 110 3.91 -10.13 -13.11
CA THR A 110 4.44 -10.63 -14.38
C THR A 110 5.94 -10.33 -14.49
N TYR A 111 6.36 -9.14 -14.07
CA TYR A 111 7.76 -8.75 -14.06
C TYR A 111 8.57 -9.64 -13.13
N CYS A 112 8.14 -9.79 -11.88
CA CYS A 112 8.88 -10.56 -10.90
C CYS A 112 8.93 -12.06 -11.26
N GLU A 113 7.80 -12.66 -11.61
CA GLU A 113 7.71 -14.11 -11.86
C GLU A 113 8.26 -14.50 -13.23
N LYS A 114 7.83 -13.82 -14.30
CA LYS A 114 8.11 -14.26 -15.68
C LYS A 114 9.33 -13.60 -16.30
N VAL A 115 9.64 -12.36 -15.91
CA VAL A 115 10.76 -11.61 -16.48
C VAL A 115 12.02 -11.82 -15.64
N ALA A 116 11.93 -11.66 -14.32
CA ALA A 116 13.05 -11.85 -13.41
C ALA A 116 13.19 -13.29 -12.88
N GLY A 117 12.18 -14.15 -13.09
CA GLY A 117 12.22 -15.55 -12.66
C GLY A 117 12.16 -15.73 -11.13
N LEU A 118 11.63 -14.76 -10.38
CA LEU A 118 11.46 -14.86 -8.94
C LEU A 118 10.32 -15.83 -8.63
N THR A 119 10.59 -16.83 -7.79
CA THR A 119 9.58 -17.80 -7.37
C THR A 119 9.06 -17.41 -6.00
N ILE A 120 7.74 -17.26 -5.86
CA ILE A 120 7.13 -17.11 -4.54
C ILE A 120 6.68 -18.49 -4.05
N PRO A 121 6.85 -18.79 -2.75
CA PRO A 121 6.14 -19.89 -2.10
C PRO A 121 4.65 -19.87 -2.46
N HIS A 122 4.09 -21.03 -2.83
CA HIS A 122 2.70 -21.13 -3.26
C HIS A 122 1.71 -20.47 -2.28
N GLY A 123 0.88 -19.56 -2.81
CA GLY A 123 -0.25 -18.97 -2.10
C GLY A 123 0.01 -17.56 -1.57
N ILE A 124 0.08 -16.55 -2.45
CA ILE A 124 0.12 -15.15 -2.02
C ILE A 124 -1.22 -14.81 -1.37
N LYS A 125 -1.27 -14.98 -0.04
CA LYS A 125 -2.42 -14.81 0.83
C LYS A 125 -3.11 -13.45 0.66
N TYR A 126 -2.37 -12.44 0.21
CA TYR A 126 -2.83 -11.06 0.13
C TYR A 126 -3.18 -10.57 -1.28
N LEU A 127 -3.16 -11.41 -2.32
CA LEU A 127 -3.50 -10.95 -3.68
C LEU A 127 -4.90 -10.35 -3.79
N SER A 128 -5.90 -11.02 -3.24
CA SER A 128 -7.28 -10.53 -3.29
C SER A 128 -7.45 -9.26 -2.46
N PRO A 129 -6.96 -9.19 -1.20
CA PRO A 129 -6.94 -7.93 -0.45
C PRO A 129 -6.24 -6.77 -1.17
N ILE A 130 -5.07 -6.98 -1.77
CA ILE A 130 -4.35 -5.93 -2.49
C ILE A 130 -5.14 -5.45 -3.71
N ARG A 131 -5.74 -6.37 -4.48
CA ARG A 131 -6.63 -5.99 -5.57
C ARG A 131 -7.83 -5.19 -5.07
N GLY A 132 -8.44 -5.62 -3.97
CA GLY A 132 -9.52 -4.90 -3.31
C GLY A 132 -9.10 -3.48 -2.96
N LEU A 133 -7.95 -3.30 -2.30
CA LEU A 133 -7.44 -1.98 -1.90
C LEU A 133 -7.16 -1.05 -3.09
N ILE A 134 -6.62 -1.57 -4.19
CA ILE A 134 -6.41 -0.80 -5.42
C ILE A 134 -7.74 -0.30 -5.96
N GLU A 135 -8.76 -1.16 -6.01
CA GLU A 135 -10.09 -0.76 -6.48
C GLU A 135 -10.82 0.15 -5.49
N THR A 136 -10.60 -0.01 -4.19
CA THR A 136 -11.06 0.93 -3.15
C THR A 136 -10.50 2.31 -3.40
N ARG A 137 -9.18 2.43 -3.64
CA ARG A 137 -8.55 3.72 -4.00
C ARG A 137 -9.16 4.31 -5.27
N ASN A 138 -9.40 3.48 -6.29
CA ASN A 138 -10.04 3.95 -7.54
C ASN A 138 -11.46 4.45 -7.29
N CYS A 139 -12.23 3.77 -6.44
CA CYS A 139 -13.57 4.17 -6.06
C CYS A 139 -13.58 5.50 -5.27
N ILE A 140 -12.65 5.69 -4.34
CA ILE A 140 -12.46 6.98 -3.63
C ILE A 140 -12.21 8.11 -4.65
N ILE A 141 -11.22 7.94 -5.54
CA ILE A 141 -10.81 9.02 -6.47
C ILE A 141 -11.86 9.31 -7.55
N HIS A 142 -12.47 8.28 -8.13
CA HIS A 142 -13.30 8.42 -9.33
C HIS A 142 -14.81 8.44 -9.04
N SER A 143 -15.22 8.04 -7.84
CA SER A 143 -16.63 7.93 -7.47
C SER A 143 -16.91 8.50 -6.08
N ASN A 144 -15.97 9.26 -5.51
CA ASN A 144 -16.10 9.86 -4.17
C ASN A 144 -16.52 8.83 -3.11
N GLY A 145 -15.92 7.63 -3.20
CA GLY A 145 -16.20 6.53 -2.30
C GLY A 145 -17.52 5.79 -2.54
N SER A 146 -18.30 6.14 -3.57
CA SER A 146 -19.56 5.49 -3.92
C SER A 146 -19.37 4.26 -4.81
N THR A 147 -19.98 3.14 -4.44
CA THR A 147 -20.02 1.89 -5.22
C THR A 147 -21.17 1.85 -6.23
N GLU A 148 -22.16 2.75 -6.15
CA GLU A 148 -23.44 2.68 -6.87
C GLU A 148 -23.30 2.66 -8.41
N ASN A 149 -22.19 3.16 -8.94
CA ASN A 149 -21.87 3.11 -10.38
C ASN A 149 -20.39 2.78 -10.65
N PHE A 150 -19.71 2.18 -9.68
CA PHE A 150 -18.30 1.85 -9.81
C PHE A 150 -18.14 0.47 -10.47
N GLY A 151 -17.57 0.42 -11.68
CA GLY A 151 -17.47 -0.81 -12.48
C GLY A 151 -16.68 -1.96 -11.83
N LYS A 152 -16.01 -1.72 -10.71
CA LYS A 152 -15.30 -2.72 -9.89
C LYS A 152 -15.83 -2.81 -8.45
N ALA A 153 -17.08 -2.39 -8.21
CA ALA A 153 -17.74 -2.43 -6.90
C ALA A 153 -17.60 -3.78 -6.19
N LYS A 154 -17.71 -4.89 -6.93
CA LYS A 154 -17.58 -6.23 -6.34
C LYS A 154 -16.24 -6.46 -5.62
N ALA A 155 -15.13 -5.96 -6.16
CA ALA A 155 -13.81 -6.09 -5.53
C ALA A 155 -13.70 -5.28 -4.23
N VAL A 156 -14.36 -4.12 -4.20
CA VAL A 156 -14.46 -3.25 -3.01
C VAL A 156 -15.33 -3.92 -1.95
N GLU A 157 -16.48 -4.45 -2.34
CA GLU A 157 -17.38 -5.21 -1.47
C GLU A 157 -16.68 -6.44 -0.88
N ASP A 158 -15.99 -7.23 -1.70
CA ASP A 158 -15.27 -8.40 -1.23
C ASP A 158 -14.18 -8.04 -0.19
N LEU A 159 -13.48 -6.92 -0.41
CA LEU A 159 -12.56 -6.37 0.58
C LEU A 159 -13.29 -6.00 1.88
N ALA A 160 -14.40 -5.28 1.78
CA ALA A 160 -15.18 -4.84 2.93
C ALA A 160 -15.70 -6.02 3.78
N HIS A 161 -16.08 -7.14 3.14
CA HIS A 161 -16.44 -8.36 3.86
C HIS A 161 -15.24 -9.04 4.54
N SER A 162 -14.03 -8.84 4.03
CA SER A 162 -12.82 -9.49 4.55
C SER A 162 -12.11 -8.71 5.66
N ILE A 163 -12.33 -7.40 5.75
CA ILE A 163 -11.68 -6.50 6.70
C ILE A 163 -12.75 -5.83 7.57
N LYS A 164 -12.79 -6.20 8.85
CA LYS A 164 -13.71 -5.59 9.81
C LYS A 164 -13.43 -4.08 9.89
N GLY A 165 -14.50 -3.28 9.79
CA GLY A 165 -14.40 -1.82 9.89
C GLY A 165 -14.17 -1.11 8.56
N ILE A 166 -14.24 -1.82 7.43
CA ILE A 166 -14.59 -1.24 6.13
C ILE A 166 -16.08 -1.49 5.92
N ASN A 167 -16.88 -0.43 5.90
CA ASN A 167 -18.33 -0.52 5.85
C ASN A 167 -18.86 0.09 4.54
N ILE A 168 -19.98 -0.45 4.05
CA ILE A 168 -20.77 0.20 3.00
C ILE A 168 -22.01 0.76 3.67
N VAL A 169 -22.05 2.08 3.84
CA VAL A 169 -23.15 2.81 4.46
C VAL A 169 -24.07 3.42 3.41
N ARG A 170 -25.32 3.70 3.81
CA ARG A 170 -26.35 4.26 2.93
C ARG A 170 -26.53 3.48 1.61
N GLY A 171 -26.18 2.19 1.64
CA GLY A 171 -26.26 1.26 0.51
C GLY A 171 -25.13 1.36 -0.51
N HIS A 172 -24.25 2.37 -0.45
CA HIS A 172 -23.22 2.55 -1.49
C HIS A 172 -21.98 3.37 -1.12
N TYR A 173 -21.92 4.08 0.01
CA TYR A 173 -20.71 4.84 0.38
C TYR A 173 -19.78 4.01 1.25
N MET A 174 -18.49 4.05 0.98
CA MET A 174 -17.50 3.45 1.86
C MET A 174 -17.25 4.32 3.10
N GLU A 175 -17.14 3.66 4.25
CA GLU A 175 -16.62 4.27 5.47
C GLU A 175 -15.55 3.36 6.07
N PHE A 176 -14.51 3.99 6.62
CA PHE A 176 -13.39 3.30 7.23
C PHE A 176 -13.31 3.65 8.71
N THR A 177 -13.05 2.64 9.53
CA THR A 177 -12.57 2.83 10.91
C THR A 177 -11.06 3.00 10.91
N TYR A 178 -10.52 3.65 11.95
CA TYR A 178 -9.08 3.77 12.16
C TYR A 178 -8.37 2.40 12.13
N ASP A 179 -8.89 1.41 12.85
CA ASP A 179 -8.29 0.07 12.92
C ASP A 179 -8.26 -0.62 11.54
N ALA A 180 -9.32 -0.45 10.74
CA ALA A 180 -9.35 -0.97 9.38
C ALA A 180 -8.25 -0.32 8.51
N CYS A 181 -8.04 0.99 8.63
CA CYS A 181 -6.94 1.68 7.95
C CYS A 181 -5.57 1.10 8.35
N ILE A 182 -5.32 0.90 9.64
CA ILE A 182 -4.07 0.29 10.11
C ILE A 182 -3.90 -1.12 9.54
N GLN A 183 -4.96 -1.92 9.53
CA GLN A 183 -4.94 -3.27 8.96
C GLN A 183 -4.64 -3.27 7.45
N CYS A 184 -5.14 -2.27 6.70
CA CYS A 184 -4.81 -2.11 5.27
C CYS A 184 -3.30 -1.86 5.05
N ALA A 185 -2.66 -1.06 5.90
CA ALA A 185 -1.23 -0.85 5.85
C ALA A 185 -0.44 -2.14 6.16
N ASP A 186 -0.89 -2.93 7.13
CA ASP A 186 -0.27 -4.22 7.46
C ASP A 186 -0.38 -5.24 6.32
N ILE A 187 -1.52 -5.26 5.63
CA ILE A 187 -1.72 -6.10 4.43
C ILE A 187 -0.72 -5.73 3.32
N ILE A 188 -0.49 -4.43 3.11
CA ILE A 188 0.50 -3.94 2.14
C ILE A 188 1.92 -4.37 2.52
N MET A 189 2.30 -4.19 3.79
CA MET A 189 3.61 -4.60 4.28
C MET A 189 3.79 -6.11 4.11
N ALA A 190 2.85 -6.92 4.60
CA ALA A 190 2.91 -8.37 4.51
C ALA A 190 2.90 -8.90 3.06
N PHE A 191 2.26 -8.19 2.14
CA PHE A 191 2.35 -8.50 0.71
C PHE A 191 3.77 -8.24 0.19
N MET A 192 4.34 -7.06 0.44
CA MET A 192 5.67 -6.70 -0.05
C MET A 192 6.78 -7.53 0.61
N GLU A 193 6.66 -7.85 1.90
CA GLU A 193 7.57 -8.74 2.63
C GLU A 193 7.76 -10.07 1.91
N GLN A 194 6.70 -10.67 1.38
CA GLN A 194 6.82 -11.94 0.63
C GLN A 194 7.72 -11.81 -0.60
N TRP A 195 7.63 -10.69 -1.32
CA TRP A 195 8.47 -10.44 -2.49
C TRP A 195 9.91 -10.13 -2.09
N TYR A 196 10.10 -9.30 -1.05
CA TYR A 196 11.43 -8.98 -0.54
C TYR A 196 12.12 -10.21 0.04
N HIS A 197 11.44 -11.06 0.79
CA HIS A 197 12.00 -12.32 1.28
C HIS A 197 12.35 -13.27 0.14
N ALA A 198 11.48 -13.43 -0.87
CA ALA A 198 11.80 -14.24 -2.04
C ALA A 198 13.07 -13.73 -2.77
N ALA A 199 13.25 -12.40 -2.85
CA ALA A 199 14.47 -11.80 -3.40
C ALA A 199 15.69 -12.04 -2.49
N LEU A 200 15.56 -11.88 -1.17
CA LEU A 200 16.66 -12.11 -0.22
C LEU A 200 17.09 -13.59 -0.20
N ASP A 201 16.16 -14.52 -0.36
CA ASP A 201 16.46 -15.95 -0.50
C ASP A 201 17.23 -16.25 -1.80
N ARG A 202 16.88 -15.56 -2.89
CA ARG A 202 17.58 -15.67 -4.18
C ARG A 202 18.95 -15.02 -4.16
N TYR A 203 19.10 -13.89 -3.46
CA TYR A 203 20.34 -13.14 -3.33
C TYR A 203 20.77 -13.05 -1.86
N PRO A 204 21.27 -14.16 -1.28
CA PRO A 204 21.69 -14.17 0.12
C PRO A 204 22.93 -13.30 0.37
N GLU A 205 23.14 -12.89 1.62
CA GLU A 205 24.36 -12.17 2.00
C GLU A 205 25.61 -12.98 1.62
N VAL A 206 26.54 -12.32 0.95
CA VAL A 206 27.84 -12.93 0.66
C VAL A 206 28.64 -13.00 1.95
N ASN A 207 28.74 -14.20 2.52
CA ASN A 207 29.51 -14.44 3.74
C ASN A 207 31.01 -14.22 3.46
N LYS A 208 31.53 -13.01 3.72
CA LYS A 208 32.93 -12.62 3.44
C LYS A 208 33.98 -13.32 4.32
N LYS A 209 33.60 -14.34 5.10
CA LYS A 209 34.50 -15.06 6.03
C LYS A 209 35.22 -16.29 5.46
N ALA A 210 35.09 -16.61 4.17
CA ALA A 210 35.77 -17.76 3.55
C ALA A 210 36.96 -17.38 2.65
N LYS A 211 37.75 -16.38 3.05
CA LYS A 211 39.05 -16.07 2.42
C LYS A 211 40.07 -15.67 3.48
N HIS A 212 40.51 -16.62 4.31
CA HIS A 212 41.82 -16.59 4.97
C HIS A 212 42.46 -17.97 4.80
#